data_AF-A0A6J4S6I0-F1
#
_entry.id   AF-A0A6J4S6I0-F1
#
_cell.length_a   1.000
_cell.length_b   1.000
_cell.length_c   1.000
_cell.angle_alpha   90.00
_cell.angle_beta   90.00
_cell.angle_gamma   90.00
#
_symmetry.space_group_name_H-M   'P 1'
#
loop_
_entity.id
_entity.type
_entity.pdbx_description
1 polymer ?
#
loop_
_entity_poly.entity_id
_entity_poly.type
_entity_poly.pdbx_seq_one_letter_code
_entity_poly.pdbx_strand_id
1 'polypeptide(L)' 'MAVPSQDPEPHPNATPCADCGHVWFAGERQHVYVGVQDRTAAHGEEQEVVCVLCRQARQRPPSAERWSW' A
#
# COMPACT_ATOMS: atom_id res chain seq x y z
N MET A 1 -17.06 5.20 -30.94
CA MET A 1 -17.10 4.16 -29.88
C MET A 1 -16.28 4.71 -28.72
N ALA A 2 -16.92 5.16 -27.64
CA ALA A 2 -16.20 5.65 -26.47
C ALA A 2 -15.68 4.44 -25.69
N VAL A 3 -14.36 4.32 -25.53
CA VAL A 3 -13.78 3.39 -24.57
C VAL A 3 -14.28 3.76 -23.19
N PRO A 4 -14.87 2.84 -22.39
CA PRO A 4 -15.18 3.15 -21.02
C PRO A 4 -13.85 3.42 -20.32
N SER A 5 -13.66 4.67 -19.88
CA SER A 5 -12.57 5.04 -18.98
C SER A 5 -12.62 4.07 -17.81
N GLN A 6 -11.61 3.20 -17.72
CA GLN A 6 -11.49 2.26 -16.61
C GLN A 6 -11.59 3.07 -15.33
N ASP A 7 -12.46 2.60 -14.42
CA ASP A 7 -12.82 3.22 -13.15
C ASP A 7 -11.61 3.92 -12.52
N PRO A 8 -11.68 5.23 -12.19
CA PRO A 8 -10.55 5.91 -11.60
C PRO A 8 -10.45 5.37 -10.17
N GLU A 9 -9.61 4.36 -9.96
CA GLU A 9 -9.26 3.93 -8.61
C GLU A 9 -8.99 5.19 -7.77
N PRO A 10 -9.66 5.35 -6.62
CA PRO A 10 -9.65 6.59 -5.88
C PRO A 10 -8.21 6.94 -5.55
N HIS A 11 -7.74 8.11 -5.99
CA HIS A 11 -6.35 8.54 -5.80
C HIS A 11 -5.86 8.15 -4.39
N PRO A 12 -4.69 7.51 -4.22
CA PRO A 12 -4.35 6.85 -2.96
C PRO A 12 -4.38 7.80 -1.75
N ASN A 13 -4.07 9.09 -1.95
CA ASN A 13 -4.20 10.10 -0.90
C ASN A 13 -5.65 10.38 -0.43
N ALA A 14 -6.68 9.97 -1.17
CA ALA A 14 -8.09 10.07 -0.78
C ALA A 14 -8.51 8.94 0.18
N THR A 15 -7.69 7.90 0.32
CA THR A 15 -7.96 6.73 1.16
C THR A 15 -7.01 6.73 2.37
N PRO A 16 -7.50 6.52 3.61
CA PRO A 16 -6.64 6.43 4.78
C PRO A 16 -5.70 5.21 4.69
N CYS A 17 -4.52 5.31 5.33
CA CYS A 17 -3.55 4.23 5.37
C CYS A 17 -4.14 2.98 6.05
N ALA A 18 -4.10 1.83 5.38
CA ALA A 18 -4.59 0.55 5.89
C ALA A 18 -3.85 0.07 7.15
N ASP A 19 -2.56 0.42 7.31
CA ASP A 19 -1.75 -0.02 8.45
C ASP A 19 -1.93 0.84 9.71
N CYS A 20 -1.96 2.16 9.57
CA CYS A 20 -1.89 3.09 10.71
C CYS A 20 -3.08 4.06 10.81
N GLY A 21 -4.01 4.03 9.85
CA GLY A 21 -5.16 4.93 9.80
C GLY A 21 -4.83 6.38 9.45
N HIS A 22 -3.58 6.68 9.09
CA HIS A 22 -3.17 8.03 8.69
C HIS A 22 -4.03 8.56 7.52
N VAL A 23 -4.58 9.75 7.67
CA VAL A 23 -5.30 10.48 6.62
C VAL A 23 -4.33 11.48 6.00
N TRP A 24 -4.25 11.52 4.67
CA TRP A 24 -3.33 12.43 3.99
C TRP A 24 -3.84 13.87 3.99
N PHE A 25 -2.94 14.83 4.25
CA PHE A 25 -3.17 16.25 4.10
C PHE A 25 -2.23 16.89 3.06
N ALA A 26 -2.63 18.03 2.51
CA ALA A 26 -1.84 18.76 1.52
C ALA A 26 -0.46 19.15 2.07
N GLY A 27 0.60 18.73 1.39
CA GLY A 27 1.99 18.94 1.81
C GLY A 27 2.63 17.74 2.54
N GLU A 28 1.84 16.72 2.86
CA GLU A 28 2.36 15.50 3.50
C GLU A 28 2.85 14.45 2.49
N ARG A 29 3.52 13.44 3.05
CA ARG A 29 4.02 12.31 2.28
C ARG A 29 2.85 11.49 1.73
N GLN A 30 2.94 11.13 0.46
CA GLN A 30 1.85 10.48 -0.26
C GLN A 30 1.53 9.08 0.29
N HIS A 31 0.30 8.63 0.03
CA HIS A 31 -0.09 7.24 0.11
C HIS A 31 0.18 6.54 -1.23
N VAL A 32 0.32 5.23 -1.19
CA VAL A 32 0.64 4.40 -2.35
C VAL A 32 -0.12 3.08 -2.28
N TYR A 33 -0.49 2.55 -3.42
CA TYR A 33 -1.00 1.18 -3.53
C TYR A 33 0.14 0.18 -3.31
N VAL A 34 -0.10 -0.80 -2.46
CA VAL A 34 0.80 -1.93 -2.24
C VAL A 34 0.01 -3.22 -2.47
N GLY A 35 0.56 -4.11 -3.30
CA GLY A 35 0.01 -5.44 -3.46
C GLY A 35 0.21 -6.25 -2.18
N VAL A 36 -0.87 -6.84 -1.66
CA VAL A 36 -0.76 -7.88 -0.63
C VAL A 36 -0.45 -9.20 -1.31
N GLN A 37 0.69 -9.80 -0.95
CA GLN A 37 1.00 -11.17 -1.35
C GLN A 37 0.25 -12.13 -0.42
N ASP A 38 -1.06 -12.21 -0.56
CA ASP A 38 -1.78 -13.29 0.09
C ASP A 38 -1.48 -14.59 -0.67
N ARG A 39 -0.82 -15.55 -0.01
CA ARG A 39 -0.48 -16.87 -0.60
C ARG A 39 -1.71 -17.65 -1.07
N THR A 40 -2.90 -17.19 -0.72
CA THR A 40 -4.20 -17.78 -1.02
C THR A 40 -4.95 -17.05 -2.13
N ALA A 41 -4.44 -15.91 -2.62
CA ALA A 41 -5.10 -15.10 -3.64
C ALA A 41 -5.04 -15.80 -5.01
N ALA A 42 -6.03 -16.64 -5.26
CA ALA A 42 -6.30 -17.19 -6.58
C ALA A 42 -6.73 -16.04 -7.51
N HIS A 43 -5.81 -15.60 -8.39
CA HIS A 43 -6.08 -14.79 -9.58
C HIS A 43 -6.35 -13.28 -9.42
N GLY A 44 -5.89 -12.65 -8.33
CA GLY A 44 -5.86 -11.18 -8.25
C GLY A 44 -4.88 -10.69 -7.19
N GLU A 45 -3.99 -9.78 -7.56
CA GLU A 45 -3.23 -9.01 -6.58
C GLU A 45 -4.21 -8.05 -5.89
N GLU A 46 -4.61 -8.35 -4.66
CA GLU A 46 -5.35 -7.38 -3.86
C GLU A 46 -4.41 -6.22 -3.53
N GLN A 47 -4.89 -4.99 -3.73
CA GLN A 47 -4.11 -3.78 -3.51
C GLN A 47 -4.67 -3.01 -2.32
N GLU A 48 -3.78 -2.65 -1.39
CA GLU A 48 -4.10 -1.81 -0.24
C GLU A 48 -3.46 -0.44 -0.39
N VAL A 49 -4.11 0.60 0.15
CA VAL A 49 -3.52 1.94 0.24
C VAL A 49 -2.79 2.08 1.56
N VAL A 50 -1.49 2.39 1.52
CA VAL A 50 -0.68 2.64 2.72
C VAL A 50 0.13 3.93 2.59
N CYS A 51 0.46 4.58 3.71
CA CYS A 51 1.39 5.70 3.69
C CYS A 51 2.81 5.21 3.38
N VAL A 52 3.64 6.07 2.79
CA VAL A 52 5.03 5.70 2.44
C VAL A 52 5.86 5.23 3.63
N LEU A 53 5.55 5.66 4.85
CA LEU A 53 6.23 5.22 6.07
C LEU A 53 5.90 3.75 6.37
N CYS A 54 4.63 3.39 6.35
CA CYS A 54 4.18 2.02 6.55
C CYS A 54 4.66 1.10 5.42
N ARG A 55 4.64 1.57 4.16
CA ARG A 55 5.24 0.84 3.04
C ARG A 55 6.74 0.55 3.25
N GLN A 56 7.50 1.52 3.76
CA GLN A 56 8.92 1.32 4.05
C GLN A 56 9.13 0.33 5.19
N ALA A 57 8.29 0.39 6.23
CA ALA A 57 8.31 -0.57 7.32
C ALA A 57 8.04 -2.00 6.84
N ARG A 58 7.08 -2.20 5.91
CA ARG A 58 6.79 -3.50 5.28
C ARG A 58 7.98 -4.05 4.47
N GLN A 59 8.76 -3.18 3.81
CA GLN A 59 9.93 -3.58 3.01
C GLN A 59 11.20 -3.80 3.84
N ARG A 60 11.26 -3.22 5.04
CA ARG A 60 12.39 -3.42 5.94
C ARG A 60 12.20 -4.81 6.57
N PRO A 61 13.06 -5.80 6.25
CA PRO A 61 13.05 -7.05 7.00
C PRO A 61 13.27 -6.70 8.48
N PRO A 62 12.63 -7.40 9.43
CA PRO A 62 12.96 -7.21 10.84
C PRO A 62 14.47 -7.29 10.96
N SER A 63 15.07 -6.27 11.59
CA SER A 63 16.51 -6.13 11.76
C SER A 63 17.11 -7.52 12.02
N ALA A 64 18.06 -7.95 11.19
CA ALA A 64 18.68 -9.26 11.23
C ALA A 64 19.58 -9.44 12.48
N GLU A 65 19.09 -9.06 13.65
CA GLU A 65 19.75 -9.17 14.96
C GLU A 65 19.39 -10.50 15.63
N ARG A 66 19.34 -11.57 14.83
CA ARG A 66 19.04 -12.91 15.33
C ARG A 66 19.73 -14.04 14.58
N TRP A 67 20.77 -13.74 13.81
CA TRP A 67 21.73 -14.74 13.36
C TRP A 67 23.04 -14.56 14.13
N SER A 68 22.98 -14.85 15.43
CA SER A 68 24.15 -15.35 16.15
C SER A 68 24.19 -16.85 15.94
N TRP A 69 25.04 -17.29 15.02
CA TRP A 69 25.64 -18.62 15.03
C TRP A 69 27.14 -18.43 15.15
#